data_AF-A0A259PEX1-F1
#
_entry.id   AF-A0A259PEX1-F1
#
_cell.length_a   1.000
_cell.length_b   1.000
_cell.length_c   1.000
_cell.angle_alpha   90.00
_cell.angle_beta   90.00
_cell.angle_gamma   90.00
#
_symmetry.space_group_name_H-M   'P 1'
#
loop_
_entity.id
_entity.type
_entity.pdbx_description
1 polymer ?
#
loop_
_entity_poly.entity_id
_entity_poly.type
_entity_poly.pdbx_seq_one_letter_code
_entity_poly.pdbx_strand_id
1 'polypeptide(L)'
;FDSIGWPGVITGGTMTPGGIIADSLDPDFWQSDKEEFWHGDTDQFWNYGYSEISYICQYVPTTLNRAINLTLKSDIVGNGSVEYRRIGANNPWMYWPGSIVAETGGYEFRVTVSGGKEQGRINAFSVSASTNTTTLYFNDLVISNAGTRLPIGTGWYGILGIKLTVQSDGNGANTALTIDKSLSGPLIKCYNNLGNQVQGLIDAEIRLY
;
A
#
# COMPACT_ATOMS: atom_id res chain seq x y z
N PHE A 1 1.46 3.78 -9.19
CA PHE A 1 2.65 4.58 -9.54
C PHE A 1 2.46 5.36 -10.82
N ASP A 2 1.62 4.87 -11.75
CA ASP A 2 1.21 5.61 -12.95
C ASP A 2 0.69 7.04 -12.67
N SER A 3 -0.20 7.21 -11.69
CA SER A 3 -0.76 8.52 -11.30
C SER A 3 0.21 9.49 -10.61
N ILE A 4 1.44 9.06 -10.30
CA ILE A 4 2.45 9.86 -9.62
C ILE A 4 3.78 9.92 -10.40
N GLY A 5 3.78 9.53 -11.68
CA GLY A 5 4.92 9.66 -12.57
C GLY A 5 6.04 8.62 -12.37
N TRP A 6 5.69 7.39 -11.98
CA TRP A 6 6.62 6.26 -11.87
C TRP A 6 7.89 6.55 -11.06
N PRO A 7 7.76 6.91 -9.77
CA PRO A 7 8.90 7.20 -8.91
C PRO A 7 9.80 5.97 -8.76
N GLY A 8 11.08 6.15 -9.05
CA GLY A 8 12.05 5.06 -9.01
C GLY A 8 13.15 5.25 -10.03
N VAL A 9 13.83 4.15 -10.34
CA VAL A 9 14.85 4.07 -11.38
C VAL A 9 14.32 3.19 -12.50
N ILE A 10 14.38 3.71 -13.72
CA ILE A 10 14.04 2.97 -14.94
C ILE A 10 15.35 2.77 -15.72
N THR A 11 15.56 1.56 -16.24
CA THR A 11 16.70 1.22 -17.09
C THR A 11 16.19 0.41 -18.28
N GLY A 12 16.71 0.71 -19.49
CA GLY A 12 16.31 0.05 -20.74
C GLY A 12 14.86 0.32 -21.17
N GLY A 13 14.25 1.37 -20.64
CA GLY A 13 12.92 1.81 -21.03
C GLY A 13 12.69 3.29 -20.84
N THR A 14 11.78 3.83 -21.64
CA THR A 14 11.38 5.23 -21.66
C THR A 14 9.95 5.39 -21.13
N MET A 15 9.73 6.42 -20.31
CA MET A 15 8.39 6.79 -19.86
C MET A 15 7.58 7.44 -20.97
N THR A 16 6.34 7.02 -21.09
CA THR A 16 5.32 7.58 -21.99
C THR A 16 4.02 7.82 -21.23
N PRO A 17 3.03 8.53 -21.80
CA PRO A 17 1.71 8.64 -21.20
C PRO A 17 0.99 7.29 -20.95
N GLY A 18 1.43 6.21 -21.61
CA GLY A 18 0.88 4.86 -21.46
C GLY A 18 1.71 3.94 -20.55
N GLY A 19 2.67 4.48 -19.79
CA GLY A 19 3.58 3.70 -18.94
C GLY A 19 5.01 3.63 -19.50
N ILE A 20 5.75 2.59 -19.13
CA ILE A 20 7.15 2.40 -19.54
C ILE A 20 7.19 1.50 -20.77
N ILE A 21 7.87 1.92 -21.83
CA ILE A 21 8.11 1.10 -23.02
C ILE A 21 9.60 0.77 -23.14
N ALA A 22 9.92 -0.40 -23.67
CA ALA A 22 11.31 -0.82 -23.89
C ALA A 22 11.97 0.06 -24.97
N ASP A 23 13.22 0.44 -24.72
CA ASP A 23 14.00 1.27 -25.64
C ASP A 23 14.42 0.44 -26.87
N SER A 24 14.37 1.06 -28.05
CA SER A 24 14.86 0.45 -29.28
C SER A 24 16.37 0.24 -29.21
N LEU A 25 16.84 -0.93 -29.64
CA LEU A 25 18.28 -1.20 -29.86
C LEU A 25 18.71 -0.91 -31.30
N ASP A 26 17.77 -0.53 -32.16
CA ASP A 26 18.05 -0.19 -33.56
C ASP A 26 18.90 1.09 -33.61
N PRO A 27 20.11 1.08 -34.20
CA PRO A 27 20.89 2.29 -34.39
C PRO A 27 20.09 3.29 -35.23
N ASP A 28 19.97 4.54 -34.75
CA ASP A 28 19.30 5.64 -35.44
C ASP A 28 19.91 5.87 -36.83
N PHE A 29 19.33 5.23 -37.84
CA PHE A 29 19.86 5.18 -39.21
C PHE A 29 19.81 6.52 -39.95
N TRP A 30 19.06 7.50 -39.44
CA TRP A 30 18.75 8.75 -40.15
C TRP A 30 19.35 10.01 -39.51
N GLN A 31 20.36 9.87 -38.65
CA GLN A 31 21.12 11.04 -38.21
C GLN A 31 22.01 11.56 -39.36
N SER A 32 22.29 12.86 -39.34
CA SER A 32 23.15 13.51 -40.36
C SER A 32 24.58 12.99 -40.20
N ASP A 33 25.01 12.07 -41.05
CA ASP A 33 26.38 11.54 -41.03
C ASP A 33 27.31 12.26 -42.03
N LYS A 34 28.58 12.41 -41.63
CA LYS A 34 29.71 12.90 -42.44
C LYS A 34 30.69 11.77 -42.81
N GLU A 35 30.43 10.52 -42.42
CA GLU A 35 31.32 9.37 -42.68
C GLU A 35 30.78 8.44 -43.79
N GLU A 36 31.69 7.73 -44.46
CA GLU A 36 31.40 6.87 -45.61
C GLU A 36 30.73 5.54 -45.20
N PHE A 37 29.57 5.22 -45.77
CA PHE A 37 28.69 4.10 -45.39
C PHE A 37 29.22 2.67 -45.68
N TRP A 38 30.36 2.53 -46.37
CA TRP A 38 30.84 1.21 -46.81
C TRP A 38 32.28 0.96 -46.36
N HIS A 39 32.44 0.22 -45.26
CA HIS A 39 33.69 -0.46 -44.93
C HIS A 39 33.40 -1.96 -44.75
N GLY A 40 34.38 -2.81 -45.07
CA GLY A 40 34.29 -4.24 -44.79
C GLY A 40 34.48 -4.49 -43.30
N ASP A 41 33.38 -4.66 -42.57
CA ASP A 41 33.38 -5.01 -41.15
C ASP A 41 32.66 -6.34 -40.91
N THR A 42 33.17 -7.12 -39.96
CA THR A 42 32.55 -8.34 -39.40
C THR A 42 31.58 -8.04 -38.26
N ASP A 43 31.50 -6.80 -37.80
CA ASP A 43 30.57 -6.39 -36.75
C ASP A 43 29.11 -6.54 -37.19
N GLN A 44 28.28 -6.95 -36.24
CA GLN A 44 26.86 -7.24 -36.46
C GLN A 44 26.12 -5.94 -36.83
N PHE A 45 25.89 -5.74 -38.13
CA PHE A 45 25.28 -4.54 -38.72
C PHE A 45 23.86 -4.22 -38.21
N TRP A 46 23.18 -5.19 -37.58
CA TRP A 46 21.81 -5.05 -37.10
C TRP A 46 21.67 -5.56 -35.67
N ASN A 47 21.43 -4.66 -34.71
CA ASN A 47 20.86 -4.98 -33.40
C ASN A 47 19.36 -4.66 -33.40
N TYR A 48 18.60 -5.44 -34.17
CA TYR A 48 17.14 -5.32 -34.13
C TYR A 48 16.59 -5.93 -32.85
N GLY A 49 15.96 -5.10 -32.03
CA GLY A 49 15.23 -5.54 -30.85
C GLY A 49 14.97 -4.40 -29.88
N TYR A 50 14.45 -4.78 -28.73
CA TYR A 50 14.18 -3.89 -27.63
C TYR A 50 14.96 -4.32 -26.40
N SER A 51 15.40 -3.32 -25.64
CA SER A 51 16.12 -3.51 -24.39
C SER A 51 15.25 -4.23 -23.34
N GLU A 52 15.91 -4.88 -22.38
CA GLU A 52 15.23 -5.31 -21.16
C GLU A 52 14.83 -4.08 -20.35
N ILE A 53 13.58 -4.04 -19.88
CA ILE A 53 13.14 -3.02 -18.93
C ILE A 53 13.44 -3.52 -17.52
N SER A 54 14.09 -2.69 -16.71
CA SER A 54 14.15 -2.84 -15.26
C SER A 54 13.61 -1.58 -14.59
N TYR A 55 12.49 -1.71 -13.87
CA TYR A 55 11.90 -0.64 -13.06
C TYR A 55 11.99 -0.99 -11.58
N ILE A 56 12.70 -0.16 -10.81
CA ILE A 56 12.87 -0.32 -9.37
C ILE A 56 12.19 0.84 -8.64
N CYS A 57 11.25 0.53 -7.76
CA CYS A 57 10.54 1.52 -6.96
C CYS A 57 10.42 1.10 -5.49
N GLN A 58 10.18 2.09 -4.62
CA GLN A 58 10.04 1.90 -3.19
C GLN A 58 8.60 2.12 -2.72
N TYR A 59 8.21 1.36 -1.69
CA TYR A 59 6.97 1.54 -0.95
C TYR A 59 7.26 1.49 0.55
N VAL A 60 6.87 2.52 1.28
CA VAL A 60 6.96 2.54 2.75
C VAL A 60 5.54 2.46 3.31
N PRO A 61 5.15 1.35 3.94
CA PRO A 61 3.88 1.24 4.66
C PRO A 61 3.77 2.35 5.71
N THR A 62 2.62 3.02 5.76
CA THR A 62 2.27 3.93 6.85
C THR A 62 1.96 3.15 8.12
N THR A 63 1.82 3.81 9.27
CA THR A 63 1.46 3.15 10.53
C THR A 63 0.12 2.41 10.49
N LEU A 64 -0.82 2.89 9.65
CA LEU A 64 -2.10 2.22 9.38
C LEU A 64 -1.94 0.92 8.57
N ASN A 65 -0.79 0.72 7.93
CA ASN A 65 -0.50 -0.35 7.00
C ASN A 65 0.45 -1.43 7.55
N ARG A 66 0.60 -1.53 8.88
CA ARG A 66 1.61 -2.42 9.51
C ARG A 66 1.12 -3.84 9.83
N ALA A 67 -0.08 -4.21 9.37
CA ALA A 67 -0.74 -5.48 9.67
C ALA A 67 -1.62 -6.01 8.53
N ILE A 68 -1.24 -5.65 7.31
CA ILE A 68 -2.09 -5.83 6.15
C ILE A 68 -1.41 -6.62 5.07
N ASN A 69 -2.22 -7.14 4.16
CA ASN A 69 -1.72 -7.73 2.94
C ASN A 69 -1.33 -6.62 1.97
N LEU A 70 -0.06 -6.62 1.58
CA LEU A 70 0.39 -5.91 0.39
C LEU A 70 0.07 -6.78 -0.82
N THR A 71 -0.62 -6.19 -1.78
CA THR A 71 -0.92 -6.80 -3.07
C THR A 71 -0.41 -5.89 -4.18
N LEU A 72 -0.12 -6.47 -5.34
CA LEU A 72 0.31 -5.72 -6.52
C LEU A 72 -0.76 -5.77 -7.59
N LYS A 73 -0.91 -4.66 -8.30
CA LYS A 73 -1.53 -4.63 -9.62
C LYS A 73 -0.45 -4.28 -10.63
N SER A 74 -0.21 -5.19 -11.56
CA SER A 74 0.74 -5.03 -12.66
C SER A 74 0.05 -5.37 -13.98
N ASP A 75 0.20 -4.50 -14.97
CA ASP A 75 -0.17 -4.76 -16.36
C ASP A 75 1.11 -4.70 -17.20
N ILE A 76 1.61 -5.87 -17.58
CA ILE A 76 2.89 -6.08 -18.26
C ILE A 76 2.63 -6.77 -19.59
N VAL A 77 3.19 -6.23 -20.66
CA VAL A 77 3.18 -6.81 -22.00
C VAL A 77 4.58 -7.35 -22.31
N GLY A 78 4.65 -8.63 -22.68
CA GLY A 78 5.89 -9.37 -22.89
C GLY A 78 6.18 -10.35 -21.75
N ASN A 79 7.37 -10.96 -21.77
CA ASN A 79 7.81 -11.85 -20.71
C ASN A 79 8.35 -11.02 -19.54
N GLY A 80 7.63 -10.94 -18.43
CA GLY A 80 8.03 -10.14 -17.29
C GLY A 80 7.85 -10.83 -15.94
N SER A 81 8.59 -10.33 -14.96
CA SER A 81 8.55 -10.78 -13.58
C SER A 81 8.44 -9.58 -12.64
N VAL A 82 7.89 -9.86 -11.46
CA VAL A 82 7.94 -8.92 -10.35
C VAL A 82 8.62 -9.59 -9.18
N GLU A 83 9.60 -8.91 -8.61
CA GLU A 83 10.32 -9.31 -7.43
C GLU A 83 10.23 -8.22 -6.37
N TYR A 84 10.44 -8.60 -5.12
CA TYR A 84 10.45 -7.67 -4.02
C TYR A 84 11.55 -8.02 -3.02
N ARG A 85 11.91 -7.03 -2.20
CA ARG A 85 12.74 -7.21 -1.02
C ARG A 85 12.44 -6.14 0.01
N ARG A 86 12.85 -6.34 1.26
CA ARG A 86 12.81 -5.27 2.28
C ARG A 86 13.91 -4.24 2.01
N ILE A 87 13.62 -2.96 2.25
CA ILE A 87 14.62 -1.88 2.19
C ILE A 87 15.68 -2.15 3.27
N GLY A 88 16.94 -2.20 2.86
CA GLY A 88 18.07 -2.47 3.73
C GLY A 88 19.22 -3.11 2.95
N ALA A 89 20.44 -2.96 3.45
CA ALA A 89 21.61 -3.54 2.80
C ALA A 89 21.58 -5.07 2.92
N ASN A 90 21.59 -5.75 1.77
CA ASN A 90 21.76 -7.21 1.59
C ASN A 90 20.52 -8.11 1.65
N ASN A 91 19.29 -7.58 1.54
CA ASN A 91 18.13 -8.47 1.33
C ASN A 91 18.14 -9.03 -0.11
N PRO A 92 18.06 -10.36 -0.31
CA PRO A 92 17.95 -10.94 -1.64
C PRO A 92 16.59 -10.57 -2.26
N TRP A 93 16.56 -10.48 -3.59
CA TRP A 93 15.30 -10.37 -4.33
C TRP A 93 14.54 -11.69 -4.25
N MET A 94 13.24 -11.60 -4.02
CA MET A 94 12.33 -12.74 -3.99
C MET A 94 11.22 -12.51 -5.02
N TYR A 95 10.80 -13.58 -5.71
CA TYR A 95 9.64 -13.50 -6.59
C TYR A 95 8.39 -13.08 -5.82
N TRP A 96 7.59 -12.21 -6.44
CA TRP A 96 6.35 -11.75 -5.83
C TRP A 96 5.37 -12.92 -5.65
N PRO A 97 4.98 -13.27 -4.41
CA PRO A 97 4.15 -14.44 -4.14
C PRO A 97 2.65 -14.18 -4.31
N GLY A 98 2.27 -13.02 -4.87
CA GLY A 98 0.88 -12.56 -4.99
C GLY A 98 0.45 -11.65 -3.83
N SER A 99 0.83 -11.97 -2.60
CA SER A 99 0.57 -11.16 -1.41
C SER A 99 1.60 -11.42 -0.31
N ILE A 100 1.93 -10.39 0.47
CA ILE A 100 2.74 -10.52 1.70
C ILE A 100 2.12 -9.74 2.85
N VAL A 101 2.33 -10.19 4.07
CA VAL A 101 2.00 -9.37 5.26
C VAL A 101 3.04 -8.26 5.38
N ALA A 102 2.56 -7.02 5.44
CA ALA A 102 3.40 -5.85 5.62
C ALA A 102 4.08 -5.87 6.99
N GLU A 103 5.40 -5.77 7.01
CA GLU A 103 6.20 -5.58 8.20
C GLU A 103 6.59 -4.11 8.35
N THR A 104 7.21 -3.77 9.49
CA THR A 104 7.75 -2.43 9.71
C THR A 104 8.91 -2.14 8.77
N GLY A 105 8.98 -0.93 8.21
CA GLY A 105 10.00 -0.55 7.22
C GLY A 105 9.47 -0.67 5.80
N GLY A 106 10.26 -0.25 4.82
CA GLY A 106 9.81 -0.22 3.43
C GLY A 106 10.19 -1.47 2.63
N TYR A 107 9.65 -1.53 1.43
CA TYR A 107 9.88 -2.55 0.42
C TYR A 107 10.40 -1.91 -0.86
N GLU A 108 11.27 -2.62 -1.54
CA GLU A 108 11.64 -2.36 -2.93
C GLU A 108 10.97 -3.39 -3.81
N PHE A 109 10.46 -2.94 -4.94
CA PHE A 109 9.91 -3.78 -5.99
C PHE A 109 10.76 -3.60 -7.24
N ARG A 110 11.09 -4.71 -7.88
CA ARG A 110 11.73 -4.74 -9.19
C ARG A 110 10.78 -5.39 -10.17
N VAL A 111 10.42 -4.66 -11.20
CA VAL A 111 9.68 -5.17 -12.36
C VAL A 111 10.67 -5.31 -13.49
N THR A 112 10.77 -6.51 -14.04
CA THR A 112 11.63 -6.80 -15.19
C THR A 112 10.76 -7.25 -16.35
N VAL A 113 11.03 -6.74 -17.56
CA VAL A 113 10.45 -7.23 -18.81
C VAL A 113 11.59 -7.57 -19.74
N SER A 114 11.73 -8.85 -20.10
CA SER A 114 12.82 -9.33 -20.94
C SER A 114 12.88 -8.58 -22.27
N GLY A 115 14.09 -8.23 -22.69
CA GLY A 115 14.34 -7.70 -24.03
C GLY A 115 14.07 -8.75 -25.10
N GLY A 116 13.88 -8.31 -26.35
CA GLY A 116 13.58 -9.22 -27.45
C GLY A 116 13.09 -8.53 -28.71
N LYS A 117 12.47 -9.32 -29.60
CA LYS A 117 11.96 -8.84 -30.90
C LYS A 117 10.66 -8.04 -30.77
N GLU A 118 9.90 -8.26 -29.70
CA GLU A 118 8.67 -7.52 -29.40
C GLU A 118 8.96 -6.44 -28.37
N GLN A 119 8.31 -5.28 -28.50
CA GLN A 119 8.49 -4.19 -27.56
C GLN A 119 7.78 -4.51 -26.25
N GLY A 120 8.56 -4.83 -25.21
CA GLY A 120 8.08 -4.97 -23.85
C GLY A 120 7.48 -3.66 -23.32
N ARG A 121 6.44 -3.77 -22.48
CA ARG A 121 5.77 -2.61 -21.85
C ARG A 121 5.33 -2.90 -20.43
N ILE A 122 5.38 -1.88 -19.58
CA ILE A 122 4.74 -1.86 -18.27
C ILE A 122 3.67 -0.76 -18.32
N ASN A 123 2.42 -1.15 -18.58
CA ASN A 123 1.30 -0.22 -18.74
C ASN A 123 0.85 0.33 -17.38
N ALA A 124 0.88 -0.51 -16.34
CA ALA A 124 0.49 -0.10 -14.99
C ALA A 124 1.27 -0.88 -13.94
N PHE A 125 1.68 -0.19 -12.88
CA PHE A 125 2.20 -0.79 -11.66
C PHE A 125 1.71 -0.02 -10.43
N SER A 126 1.17 -0.73 -9.45
CA SER A 126 0.79 -0.15 -8.16
C SER A 126 0.85 -1.17 -7.04
N VAL A 127 1.40 -0.74 -5.89
CA VAL A 127 1.32 -1.46 -4.62
C VAL A 127 0.08 -0.99 -3.89
N SER A 128 -0.76 -1.93 -3.47
CA SER A 128 -1.94 -1.64 -2.66
C SER A 128 -1.85 -2.39 -1.34
N ALA A 129 -2.47 -1.80 -0.34
CA ALA A 129 -2.36 -2.18 1.05
C ALA A 129 -3.80 -2.30 1.56
N SER A 130 -4.24 -3.49 1.94
CA SER A 130 -5.62 -3.74 2.37
C SER A 130 -5.71 -4.14 3.85
N THR A 131 -6.30 -3.27 4.68
CA THR A 131 -6.64 -3.60 6.07
C THR A 131 -7.87 -4.51 6.13
N ASN A 132 -7.76 -5.60 6.89
CA ASN A 132 -8.96 -6.29 7.36
C ASN A 132 -9.56 -5.43 8.48
N THR A 133 -10.87 -5.22 8.44
CA THR A 133 -11.56 -4.49 9.51
C THR A 133 -12.45 -5.46 10.27
N THR A 134 -12.50 -5.29 11.58
CA THR A 134 -13.38 -6.08 12.44
C THR A 134 -14.26 -5.14 13.25
N THR A 135 -15.51 -5.53 13.50
CA THR A 135 -16.43 -4.78 14.35
C THR A 135 -16.71 -5.57 15.61
N LEU A 136 -16.49 -4.95 16.77
CA LEU A 136 -16.90 -5.48 18.07
C LEU A 136 -18.20 -4.83 18.51
N TYR A 137 -19.06 -5.63 19.13
CA TYR A 137 -20.32 -5.19 19.72
C TYR A 137 -20.29 -5.43 21.21
N PHE A 138 -20.58 -4.40 21.98
CA PHE A 138 -20.81 -4.48 23.42
C PHE A 138 -22.24 -4.03 23.65
N ASN A 139 -23.08 -4.94 24.14
CA ASN A 139 -24.48 -4.63 24.45
C ASN A 139 -24.65 -4.50 25.95
N ASP A 140 -25.56 -3.63 26.37
CA ASP A 140 -25.96 -3.44 27.77
C ASP A 140 -24.75 -3.23 28.71
N LEU A 141 -23.79 -2.41 28.27
CA LEU A 141 -22.57 -2.16 29.00
C LEU A 141 -22.74 -1.01 30.00
N VAL A 142 -22.45 -1.30 31.27
CA VAL A 142 -22.44 -0.28 32.33
C VAL A 142 -21.16 0.56 32.29
N ILE A 143 -21.33 1.87 32.13
CA ILE A 143 -20.28 2.88 32.19
C ILE A 143 -20.30 3.54 33.57
N SER A 144 -19.18 3.50 34.29
CA SER A 144 -19.07 4.12 35.61
C SER A 144 -19.05 5.66 35.50
N ASN A 145 -19.35 6.35 36.60
CA ASN A 145 -19.24 7.81 36.67
C ASN A 145 -17.79 8.32 36.48
N ALA A 146 -16.78 7.51 36.80
CA ALA A 146 -15.37 7.81 36.51
C ALA A 146 -15.00 7.57 35.04
N GLY A 147 -15.88 6.89 34.29
CA GLY A 147 -15.66 6.35 32.96
C GLY A 147 -15.29 4.87 32.98
N THR A 148 -15.43 4.22 31.84
CA THR A 148 -15.09 2.79 31.65
C THR A 148 -14.25 2.63 30.40
N ARG A 149 -13.15 1.88 30.49
CA ARG A 149 -12.39 1.43 29.31
C ARG A 149 -13.05 0.19 28.72
N LEU A 150 -13.34 0.23 27.42
CA LEU A 150 -13.96 -0.91 26.74
C LEU A 150 -12.91 -1.99 26.47
N PRO A 151 -13.16 -3.25 26.86
CA PRO A 151 -12.18 -4.32 26.70
C PRO A 151 -12.18 -4.83 25.26
N ILE A 152 -11.45 -4.15 24.38
CA ILE A 152 -11.34 -4.54 22.97
C ILE A 152 -10.40 -5.73 22.74
N GLY A 153 -9.59 -6.11 23.73
CA GLY A 153 -8.57 -7.15 23.59
C GLY A 153 -7.23 -6.59 23.08
N THR A 154 -6.34 -7.48 22.64
CA THR A 154 -5.01 -7.14 22.11
C THR A 154 -4.89 -7.55 20.64
N GLY A 155 -3.86 -7.04 19.94
CA GLY A 155 -3.61 -7.38 18.53
C GLY A 155 -4.25 -6.42 17.53
N TRP A 156 -4.88 -5.35 17.98
CA TRP A 156 -5.42 -4.30 17.12
C TRP A 156 -4.39 -3.23 16.80
N TYR A 157 -4.49 -2.65 15.63
CA TYR A 157 -3.55 -1.64 15.11
C TYR A 157 -4.16 -0.23 15.08
N GLY A 158 -5.48 -0.13 15.20
CA GLY A 158 -6.17 1.15 15.32
C GLY A 158 -7.65 1.01 15.60
N ILE A 159 -8.25 2.12 16.05
CA ILE A 159 -9.71 2.25 16.20
C ILE A 159 -10.21 3.18 15.10
N LEU A 160 -10.93 2.62 14.13
CA LEU A 160 -11.48 3.35 13.00
C LEU A 160 -12.69 4.21 13.43
N GLY A 161 -13.60 3.62 14.18
CA GLY A 161 -14.84 4.29 14.56
C GLY A 161 -15.42 3.71 15.84
N ILE A 162 -16.11 4.56 16.59
CA ILE A 162 -16.87 4.17 17.77
C ILE A 162 -18.26 4.80 17.61
N LYS A 163 -19.30 3.99 17.72
CA LYS A 163 -20.68 4.44 17.84
C LYS A 163 -21.19 4.01 19.21
N LEU A 164 -21.85 4.94 19.89
CA LEU A 164 -22.39 4.73 21.23
C LEU A 164 -23.88 5.04 21.18
N THR A 165 -24.67 4.22 21.86
CA THR A 165 -26.09 4.48 22.09
C THR A 165 -26.35 4.38 23.58
N VAL A 166 -26.80 5.48 24.18
CA VAL A 166 -27.19 5.49 25.59
C VAL A 166 -28.57 4.87 25.72
N GLN A 167 -28.73 3.96 26.65
CA GLN A 167 -30.00 3.37 27.02
C GLN A 167 -30.55 4.03 28.28
N SER A 168 -31.88 4.07 28.42
CA SER A 168 -32.52 4.56 29.63
C SER A 168 -32.47 3.48 30.72
N ASP A 169 -31.72 3.73 31.79
CA ASP A 169 -31.49 2.80 32.91
C ASP A 169 -31.88 3.38 34.28
N GLY A 170 -32.46 4.58 34.30
CA GLY A 170 -32.79 5.31 35.52
C GLY A 170 -31.64 6.07 36.18
N ASN A 171 -30.41 5.97 35.66
CA ASN A 171 -29.22 6.64 36.23
C ASN A 171 -28.98 8.05 35.65
N GLY A 172 -29.82 8.49 34.71
CA GLY A 172 -29.85 9.86 34.20
C GLY A 172 -28.78 10.20 33.17
N ALA A 173 -28.14 9.20 32.56
CA ALA A 173 -27.26 9.40 31.41
C ALA A 173 -28.07 9.81 30.17
N ASN A 174 -27.67 10.89 29.51
CA ASN A 174 -28.26 11.37 28.25
C ASN A 174 -27.28 11.32 27.08
N THR A 175 -25.98 11.45 27.38
CA THR A 175 -24.92 11.49 26.36
C THR A 175 -23.76 10.59 26.76
N ALA A 176 -23.22 9.82 25.82
CA ALA A 176 -21.97 9.11 25.99
C ALA A 176 -20.90 9.71 25.07
N LEU A 177 -19.71 9.94 25.61
CA LEU A 177 -18.58 10.50 24.88
C LEU A 177 -17.39 9.55 24.94
N THR A 178 -16.72 9.40 23.80
CA THR A 178 -15.38 8.83 23.73
C THR A 178 -14.37 9.88 24.18
N ILE A 179 -13.68 9.62 25.29
CA ILE A 179 -12.65 10.49 25.85
C ILE A 179 -11.29 10.22 25.20
N ASP A 180 -10.97 8.95 24.96
CA ASP A 180 -9.75 8.54 24.25
C ASP A 180 -10.03 7.35 23.32
N LYS A 181 -9.17 7.18 22.31
CA LYS A 181 -9.14 6.03 21.40
C LYS A 181 -7.86 5.22 21.61
N SER A 182 -7.62 4.79 22.84
CA SER A 182 -6.46 3.94 23.16
C SER A 182 -6.63 2.50 22.64
N LEU A 183 -5.53 1.88 22.19
CA LEU A 183 -5.48 0.45 21.84
C LEU A 183 -5.59 -0.48 23.06
N SER A 184 -5.41 0.04 24.28
CA SER A 184 -5.77 -0.67 25.50
C SER A 184 -7.28 -0.71 25.77
N GLY A 185 -8.07 -0.10 24.90
CA GLY A 185 -9.52 0.07 25.03
C GLY A 185 -9.90 1.55 25.12
N PRO A 186 -10.87 2.02 24.32
CA PRO A 186 -11.32 3.41 24.38
C PRO A 186 -11.98 3.71 25.71
N LEU A 187 -11.70 4.89 26.26
CA LEU A 187 -12.34 5.37 27.47
C LEU A 187 -13.67 6.06 27.13
N ILE A 188 -14.77 5.56 27.68
CA ILE A 188 -16.11 6.14 27.52
C ILE A 188 -16.57 6.77 28.83
N LYS A 189 -17.25 7.91 28.75
CA LYS A 189 -17.93 8.56 29.87
C LYS A 189 -19.36 8.94 29.52
N CYS A 190 -20.25 8.82 30.49
CA CYS A 190 -21.64 9.22 30.39
C CYS A 190 -21.89 10.53 31.14
N TYR A 191 -22.74 11.37 30.56
CA TYR A 191 -23.09 12.68 31.08
C TYR A 191 -24.60 12.84 31.12
N ASN A 192 -25.10 13.52 32.15
CA ASN A 192 -26.50 13.92 32.24
C ASN A 192 -26.75 15.24 31.51
N ASN A 193 -28.01 15.69 31.50
CA ASN A 193 -28.41 16.93 30.82
C ASN A 193 -27.80 18.22 31.41
N LEU A 194 -27.16 18.14 32.57
CA LEU A 194 -26.46 19.24 33.24
C LEU A 194 -24.94 19.19 32.99
N GLY A 195 -24.45 18.22 32.23
CA GLY A 195 -23.01 18.03 31.97
C GLY A 195 -22.24 17.37 33.11
N ASN A 196 -22.92 16.83 34.13
CA ASN A 196 -22.28 16.06 35.20
C ASN A 196 -22.04 14.62 34.76
N GLN A 197 -20.90 14.06 35.15
CA GLN A 197 -20.61 12.65 34.91
C GLN A 197 -21.51 11.77 35.78
N VAL A 198 -22.18 10.82 35.15
CA VAL A 198 -23.10 9.87 35.80
C VAL A 198 -22.80 8.46 35.31
N GLN A 199 -23.27 7.46 36.07
CA GLN A 199 -23.34 6.11 35.55
C GLN A 199 -24.35 6.05 34.39
N GLY A 200 -24.11 5.18 33.41
CA GLY A 200 -25.07 4.94 32.34
C GLY A 200 -24.92 3.55 31.74
N LEU A 201 -25.97 3.10 31.08
CA LEU A 201 -26.00 1.88 30.28
C LEU A 201 -25.89 2.23 28.81
N ILE A 202 -25.00 1.56 28.07
CA ILE A 202 -24.80 1.83 26.64
C ILE A 202 -24.69 0.56 25.80
N ASP A 203 -25.02 0.69 24.53
CA ASP A 203 -24.52 -0.18 23.47
C ASP A 203 -23.36 0.51 22.75
N ALA A 204 -22.33 -0.26 22.38
CA ALA A 204 -21.18 0.23 21.65
C ALA A 204 -20.84 -0.66 20.45
N GLU A 205 -20.72 -0.04 19.26
CA GLU A 205 -20.13 -0.62 18.05
C GLU A 205 -18.74 -0.01 17.86
N ILE A 206 -17.70 -0.84 17.89
CA ILE A 206 -16.31 -0.40 17.69
C ILE A 206 -15.74 -1.04 16.44
N ARG A 207 -15.33 -0.23 15.49
CA ARG A 207 -14.63 -0.67 14.27
C ARG A 207 -13.13 -0.57 14.48
N LEU A 208 -12.43 -1.68 14.24
CA LEU A 208 -11.01 -1.87 14.49
C LEU A 208 -10.26 -2.22 13.20
N TYR A 209 -8.97 -1.93 13.21
CA TYR A 209 -7.96 -2.41 12.26
C TYR A 209 -7.12 -3.50 12.90
#